data_AF-A0A0F0GNA0-F1
#
_entry.id   AF-A0A0F0GNA0-F1
#
_cell.length_a   1.000
_cell.length_b   1.000
_cell.length_c   1.000
_cell.angle_alpha   90.00
_cell.angle_beta   90.00
_cell.angle_gamma   90.00
#
_symmetry.space_group_name_H-M   'P 1'
#
loop_
_entity.id
_entity.type
_entity.pdbx_description
1 polymer ?
#
loop_
_entity_poly.entity_id
_entity_poly.type
_entity_poly.pdbx_seq_one_letter_code
_entity_poly.pdbx_strand_id
1 'polypeptide(L)'
;MPDPSAVDDAVAVFTDLREEGRELDALVERLPGPDWARPTPAPGWTIAHQIAHLHWTDRASLLSLTDAAGFGHMVQEALKAPDSFVDDGAREGATQPPAE
;
A
#
# COMPACT_ATOMS: atom_id res chain seq x y z
N MET A 1 8.87 -13.75 -27.13
CA MET A 1 8.58 -14.57 -25.95
C MET A 1 9.49 -14.06 -24.85
N PRO A 2 8.98 -13.74 -23.64
CA PRO A 2 9.85 -13.35 -22.53
C PRO A 2 10.84 -14.48 -22.22
N ASP A 3 12.01 -14.10 -21.73
CA ASP A 3 13.04 -15.03 -21.27
C ASP A 3 12.45 -15.93 -20.16
N PRO A 4 12.57 -17.27 -20.25
CA PRO A 4 12.11 -18.18 -19.19
C PRO A 4 12.65 -17.84 -17.81
N SER A 5 13.89 -17.36 -17.72
CA SER A 5 14.49 -16.93 -16.45
C SER A 5 13.81 -15.69 -15.87
N ALA A 6 13.40 -14.74 -16.72
CA ALA A 6 12.65 -13.56 -16.28
C ALA A 6 11.24 -13.93 -15.80
N VAL A 7 10.65 -15.00 -16.32
CA VAL A 7 9.36 -15.53 -15.83
C VAL A 7 9.55 -16.18 -14.47
N ASP A 8 10.62 -16.97 -14.28
CA ASP A 8 10.94 -17.59 -12.98
C ASP A 8 11.24 -16.54 -11.90
N ASP A 9 11.97 -15.48 -12.24
CA ASP A 9 12.25 -14.36 -11.35
C ASP A 9 10.96 -13.63 -10.93
N ALA A 10 10.06 -13.35 -11.88
CA ALA A 10 8.77 -12.72 -11.58
C ALA A 10 7.90 -13.60 -10.67
N VAL A 11 7.87 -14.92 -10.91
CA VAL A 11 7.13 -15.87 -10.06
C VAL A 11 7.70 -15.91 -8.65
N ALA A 12 9.02 -15.85 -8.49
CA ALA A 12 9.67 -15.77 -7.18
C ALA A 12 9.25 -14.50 -6.43
N VAL A 13 9.31 -13.33 -7.09
CA VAL A 13 8.91 -12.03 -6.50
C VAL A 13 7.44 -12.04 -6.06
N PHE A 14 6.53 -12.56 -6.88
CA PHE A 14 5.11 -12.63 -6.48
C PHE A 14 4.83 -13.62 -5.36
N THR A 15 5.62 -14.70 -5.28
CA THR A 15 5.53 -15.65 -4.17
C THR A 15 5.99 -15.01 -2.88
N ASP A 16 7.13 -14.32 -2.92
CA ASP A 16 7.70 -13.61 -1.78
C ASP A 16 6.73 -12.53 -1.25
N LEU A 17 6.23 -11.66 -2.14
CA LEU A 17 5.24 -10.63 -1.80
C LEU A 17 3.99 -11.20 -1.12
N ARG A 18 3.51 -12.38 -1.55
CA ARG A 18 2.36 -13.04 -0.93
C ARG A 18 2.69 -13.54 0.47
N GLU A 19 3.86 -14.11 0.69
CA GLU A 19 4.25 -14.59 2.03
C GLU A 19 4.50 -13.41 2.97
N GLU A 20 5.16 -12.34 2.52
CA GLU A 20 5.32 -11.10 3.29
C GLU A 20 3.97 -10.49 3.66
N GLY A 21 2.99 -10.49 2.74
CA GLY A 21 1.62 -10.05 3.02
C GLY A 21 0.94 -10.87 4.12
N ARG A 22 1.11 -12.20 4.12
CA ARG A 22 0.59 -13.06 5.20
C ARG A 22 1.28 -12.82 6.53
N GLU A 23 2.58 -12.57 6.53
CA GLU A 23 3.32 -12.21 7.74
C GLU A 23 2.80 -10.88 8.32
N LEU A 24 2.58 -9.88 7.46
CA LEU A 24 2.00 -8.60 7.87
C LEU A 24 0.58 -8.77 8.43
N ASP A 25 -0.29 -9.51 7.75
CA ASP A 25 -1.64 -9.83 8.22
C ASP A 25 -1.58 -10.47 9.61
N ALA A 26 -0.72 -11.49 9.79
CA ALA A 26 -0.55 -12.17 11.06
C ALA A 26 0.00 -11.25 12.18
N LEU A 27 0.71 -10.16 11.85
CA LEU A 27 1.14 -9.16 12.83
C LEU A 27 -0.02 -8.26 13.28
N VAL A 28 -0.89 -7.85 12.35
CA VAL A 28 -1.94 -6.87 12.63
C VAL A 28 -3.29 -7.47 13.02
N GLU A 29 -3.58 -8.72 12.63
CA GLU A 29 -4.84 -9.42 12.96
C GLU A 29 -5.12 -9.46 14.46
N ARG A 30 -4.06 -9.57 15.28
CA ARG A 30 -4.17 -9.63 16.74
C ARG A 30 -4.15 -8.27 17.44
N LEU A 31 -4.06 -7.16 16.69
CA LEU A 31 -4.02 -5.81 17.27
C LEU A 31 -5.43 -5.35 17.68
N PRO A 32 -5.64 -5.02 18.97
CA PRO A 32 -6.87 -4.36 19.41
C PRO A 32 -7.07 -3.02 18.68
N GLY A 33 -8.32 -2.63 18.42
CA GLY A 33 -8.65 -1.37 17.74
C GLY A 33 -7.88 -0.13 18.24
N PRO A 34 -7.76 0.14 19.55
CA PRO A 34 -6.99 1.27 20.06
C PRO A 34 -5.50 1.25 19.71
N ASP A 35 -4.91 0.08 19.49
CA ASP A 35 -3.49 -0.07 19.19
C ASP A 35 -3.14 0.37 17.76
N TRP A 36 -4.13 0.48 16.87
CA TRP A 36 -3.94 1.03 15.52
C TRP A 36 -3.52 2.51 15.53
N ALA A 37 -3.79 3.22 16.63
CA ALA A 37 -3.35 4.60 16.86
C ALA A 37 -1.91 4.70 17.42
N ARG A 38 -1.22 3.57 17.65
CA ARG A 38 0.16 3.60 18.15
C ARG A 38 1.09 4.28 17.14
N PRO A 39 1.95 5.23 17.58
CA PRO A 39 2.89 5.90 16.70
C PRO A 39 3.97 4.95 16.18
N THR A 40 4.48 5.24 14.99
CA THR A 40 5.58 4.52 14.34
C THR A 40 6.82 5.41 14.26
N PRO A 41 7.99 4.89 13.84
CA PRO A 41 9.17 5.72 13.62
C PRO A 41 8.99 6.80 12.54
N ALA A 42 8.01 6.65 11.63
CA ALA A 42 7.62 7.69 10.69
C ALA A 42 6.86 8.80 11.45
N PRO A 43 7.41 10.03 11.54
CA PRO A 43 6.80 11.08 12.34
C PRO A 43 5.37 11.40 11.91
N GLY A 44 4.45 11.43 12.87
CA GLY A 44 3.02 11.70 12.63
C GLY A 44 2.22 10.50 12.13
N TRP A 45 2.86 9.39 11.78
CA TRP A 45 2.18 8.20 11.28
C TRP A 45 1.99 7.15 12.38
N THR A 46 0.76 6.64 12.47
CA THR A 46 0.40 5.50 13.32
C THR A 46 0.47 4.19 12.55
N ILE A 47 0.24 3.06 13.21
CA ILE A 47 0.10 1.75 12.54
C ILE A 47 -0.99 1.83 11.44
N ALA A 48 -2.13 2.49 11.72
CA ALA A 48 -3.17 2.70 10.71
C ALA A 48 -2.68 3.46 9.48
N HIS A 49 -1.82 4.48 9.65
CA HIS A 49 -1.24 5.21 8.51
C HIS A 49 -0.32 4.31 7.67
N GLN A 50 0.48 3.46 8.31
CA GLN A 50 1.36 2.52 7.59
C GLN A 50 0.55 1.52 6.76
N ILE A 51 -0.49 0.92 7.34
CA ILE A 51 -1.35 -0.04 6.62
C ILE A 51 -2.12 0.66 5.50
N ALA A 52 -2.66 1.85 5.76
CA ALA A 52 -3.32 2.66 4.73
C ALA A 52 -2.39 3.02 3.57
N HIS A 53 -1.12 3.32 3.85
CA HIS A 53 -0.13 3.61 2.83
C HIS A 53 0.20 2.40 1.94
N LEU A 54 0.34 1.22 2.54
CA LEU A 54 0.53 -0.04 1.79
C LEU A 54 -0.68 -0.32 0.89
N HIS A 55 -1.89 -0.26 1.45
CA HIS A 55 -3.12 -0.43 0.69
C HIS A 55 -3.26 0.56 -0.46
N TRP A 56 -2.98 1.85 -0.21
CA TRP A 56 -2.99 2.88 -1.24
C TRP A 56 -1.99 2.58 -2.37
N THR A 57 -0.79 2.12 -2.03
CA THR A 57 0.27 1.78 -2.99
C THR A 57 -0.13 0.58 -3.85
N ASP A 58 -0.74 -0.44 -3.26
CA ASP A 58 -1.27 -1.60 -3.99
C ASP A 58 -2.35 -1.19 -4.98
N ARG A 59 -3.27 -0.30 -4.56
CA ARG A 59 -4.31 0.24 -5.44
C ARG A 59 -3.73 1.06 -6.58
N ALA A 60 -2.74 1.92 -6.33
CA ALA A 60 -2.07 2.71 -7.36
C ALA A 60 -1.35 1.80 -8.36
N SER A 61 -0.68 0.75 -7.88
CA SER A 61 -0.01 -0.24 -8.71
C SER A 61 -1.00 -1.00 -9.60
N LEU A 62 -2.10 -1.49 -9.02
CA LEU A 62 -3.16 -2.17 -9.78
C LEU A 62 -3.80 -1.24 -10.82
N LEU A 63 -4.06 0.02 -10.46
CA LEU A 63 -4.62 1.01 -11.38
C LEU A 63 -3.68 1.25 -12.57
N SER A 64 -2.38 1.37 -12.32
CA SER A 64 -1.37 1.56 -13.37
C SER A 64 -1.35 0.44 -14.41
N LEU A 65 -1.70 -0.79 -13.99
CA LEU A 65 -1.72 -1.98 -14.84
C LEU A 65 -3.07 -2.18 -15.56
N THR A 66 -4.17 -1.75 -14.95
CA THR A 66 -5.53 -2.09 -15.40
C THR A 66 -6.27 -0.93 -16.06
N ASP A 67 -5.90 0.32 -15.76
CA ASP A 67 -6.52 1.53 -16.32
C ASP A 67 -5.49 2.67 -16.48
N ALA A 68 -4.91 2.75 -17.68
CA ALA A 68 -3.93 3.78 -18.02
C ALA A 68 -4.48 5.22 -17.92
N ALA A 69 -5.78 5.43 -18.23
CA ALA A 69 -6.38 6.76 -18.18
C ALA A 69 -6.63 7.20 -16.73
N GLY A 70 -7.19 6.30 -15.92
CA GLY A 70 -7.37 6.50 -14.48
C GLY A 70 -6.05 6.75 -13.76
N PHE A 71 -5.01 5.98 -14.08
CA PHE A 71 -3.68 6.20 -13.54
C PHE A 71 -3.10 7.55 -13.99
N GLY A 72 -3.27 7.92 -15.25
CA GLY A 72 -2.86 9.23 -15.76
C GLY A 72 -3.49 10.39 -14.97
N HIS A 73 -4.77 10.29 -14.63
CA HIS A 73 -5.45 11.28 -13.79
C HIS A 73 -4.88 11.31 -12.37
N MET A 74 -4.66 10.15 -11.73
CA MET A 74 -4.02 10.06 -10.42
C MET A 74 -2.65 10.76 -10.40
N VAL A 75 -1.83 10.55 -11.44
CA VAL A 75 -0.52 11.22 -11.57
C VAL A 75 -0.68 12.74 -11.67
N GLN A 76 -1.68 13.24 -12.41
CA GLN A 76 -1.93 14.68 -12.47
C GLN A 76 -2.32 15.27 -11.12
N GLU A 77 -3.12 14.56 -10.32
CA GLU A 77 -3.42 14.99 -8.95
C GLU A 77 -2.17 14.96 -8.05
N ALA A 78 -1.37 13.90 -8.15
CA ALA A 78 -0.12 13.79 -7.40
C ALA A 78 0.85 14.95 -7.69
N LEU A 79 0.94 15.37 -8.96
CA LEU A 79 1.81 16.49 -9.37
C LEU A 79 1.36 17.85 -8.83
N LYS A 80 0.09 18.01 -8.42
CA LYS A 80 -0.39 19.24 -7.77
C LYS A 80 0.06 19.32 -6.30
N ALA A 81 0.36 18.19 -5.67
CA ALA A 81 0.71 18.08 -4.26
C ALA A 81 1.84 17.05 -4.05
N PRO A 82 3.01 17.24 -4.68
CA PRO A 82 4.07 16.21 -4.71
C PRO A 82 4.61 15.85 -3.33
N ASP A 83 4.56 16.79 -2.38
CA ASP A 83 5.07 16.61 -1.02
C ASP A 83 4.00 16.07 -0.04
N SER A 84 2.71 16.03 -0.41
CA SER A 84 1.63 15.65 0.52
C SER A 84 0.67 14.59 -0.01
N PHE A 85 0.64 14.31 -1.31
CA PHE A 85 -0.37 13.41 -1.91
C PHE A 85 -0.42 12.03 -1.24
N VAL A 86 0.76 11.47 -0.95
CA VAL A 86 0.88 10.17 -0.28
C VAL A 86 0.49 10.26 1.18
N ASP A 87 0.93 11.30 1.89
CA ASP A 87 0.59 11.55 3.29
C ASP A 87 -0.92 11.76 3.49
N ASP A 88 -1.55 12.47 2.57
CA ASP A 88 -2.98 12.75 2.57
C ASP A 88 -3.78 11.46 2.31
N GLY A 89 -3.33 10.63 1.36
CA GLY A 89 -3.92 9.31 1.11
C GLY A 89 -3.78 8.36 2.30
N ALA A 90 -2.61 8.33 2.95
CA ALA A 90 -2.39 7.54 4.16
C ALA A 90 -3.28 8.03 5.33
N ARG A 91 -3.44 9.36 5.47
CA ARG A 91 -4.32 9.95 6.50
C ARG A 91 -5.79 9.63 6.25
N GLU A 92 -6.25 9.70 5.00
CA GLU A 92 -7.61 9.34 4.62
C GLU A 92 -7.88 7.86 4.92
N GLY A 93 -7.00 6.96 4.47
CA GLY A 93 -7.14 5.52 4.71
C GLY A 93 -7.07 5.15 6.20
N ALA A 94 -6.26 5.85 6.99
CA ALA A 94 -6.15 5.61 8.44
C ALA A 94 -7.44 5.90 9.22
N THR A 95 -8.44 6.55 8.61
CA THR A 95 -9.78 6.75 9.21
C THR A 95 -10.70 5.55 9.05
N GLN A 96 -10.35 4.58 8.20
CA GLN A 96 -11.13 3.36 7.98
C GLN A 96 -10.92 2.37 9.12
N PRO A 97 -11.94 1.57 9.47
CA PRO A 97 -11.77 0.53 10.47
C PRO A 97 -10.81 -0.56 9.94
N PRO A 98 -10.00 -1.20 10.80
CA PRO A 98 -8.98 -2.20 10.41
C PRO A 98 -9.40 -3.42 9.56
N ALA A 99 -10.70 -3.62 9.33
CA ALA A 99 -11.26 -4.78 8.64
C ALA A 99 -12.07 -4.40 7.38
N GLU A 100 -11.99 -3.14 6.95
CA GLU A 100 -12.52 -2.63 5.67
C GLU A 100 -11.35 -2.25 4.74
#